data_AF-A0A2D6IYW4-F1
#
_entry.id   AF-A0A2D6IYW4-F1
#
_cell.length_a   1.000
_cell.length_b   1.000
_cell.length_c   1.000
_cell.angle_alpha   90.00
_cell.angle_beta   90.00
_cell.angle_gamma   90.00
#
_symmetry.space_group_name_H-M   'P 1'
#
loop_
_entity.id
_entity.type
_entity.pdbx_description
1 polymer ?
#
loop_
_entity_poly.entity_id
_entity_poly.type
_entity_poly.pdbx_seq_one_letter_code
_entity_poly.pdbx_strand_id
1 'polypeptide(L)'
;MTNLMERIGNERRRLRSVRLRMAAAIEVQANGNEAFVPFYIAAADYIDATMQRVHEQDIKMGQMITDRVGELDDQIRQALGELDARLAGAKVQLEPFLAARDDLRERGSEALKGFEQAAQTYSDFIVANMGHHGATNDLSVKLFTPDDWEYMAGISDEQSAHDEQLFNRVVATMPEGVAEPTD
;
A
#
# COMPACT_ATOMS: atom_id res chain seq x y z
N MET A 1 -16.91 -18.18 6.89
CA MET A 1 -16.20 -17.07 7.55
C MET A 1 -14.73 -17.27 7.29
N THR A 2 -14.17 -16.40 6.46
CA THR A 2 -12.74 -16.29 6.18
C THR A 2 -12.03 -15.85 7.46
N ASN A 3 -10.97 -16.55 7.91
CA ASN A 3 -10.28 -16.14 9.13
C ASN A 3 -9.40 -14.89 8.89
N LEU A 4 -9.01 -14.18 9.95
CA LEU A 4 -8.23 -12.94 9.86
C LEU A 4 -6.96 -13.07 9.01
N MET A 5 -6.23 -14.19 9.15
CA MET A 5 -5.00 -14.44 8.42
C MET A 5 -5.23 -14.59 6.91
N GLU A 6 -6.34 -15.21 6.52
CA GLU A 6 -6.73 -15.33 5.13
C GLU A 6 -7.16 -13.96 4.55
N ARG A 7 -7.84 -13.11 5.33
CA ARG A 7 -8.15 -11.72 4.92
C ARG A 7 -6.87 -10.91 4.68
N ILE A 8 -5.94 -10.91 5.63
CA ILE A 8 -4.63 -10.25 5.50
C ILE A 8 -3.85 -10.78 4.30
N GLY A 9 -3.84 -12.11 4.12
CA GLY A 9 -3.21 -12.76 2.98
C GLY A 9 -3.82 -12.33 1.64
N ASN A 10 -5.14 -12.19 1.56
CA ASN A 10 -5.84 -11.73 0.37
C ASN A 10 -5.49 -10.27 0.04
N GLU A 11 -5.46 -9.38 1.03
CA GLU A 11 -5.09 -7.99 0.85
C GLU A 11 -3.66 -7.84 0.34
N ARG A 12 -2.70 -8.56 0.94
CA ARG A 12 -1.29 -8.56 0.51
C ARG A 12 -1.16 -9.03 -0.94
N ARG A 13 -1.89 -10.09 -1.32
CA ARG A 13 -1.92 -10.58 -2.70
C ARG A 13 -2.50 -9.54 -3.65
N ARG A 14 -3.63 -8.92 -3.32
CA ARG A 14 -4.25 -7.87 -4.14
C ARG A 14 -3.33 -6.67 -4.32
N LEU A 15 -2.72 -6.16 -3.25
CA LEU A 15 -1.75 -5.05 -3.33
C LEU A 15 -0.54 -5.39 -4.20
N ARG A 16 0.06 -6.58 -4.01
CA ARG A 16 1.13 -7.06 -4.91
C ARG A 16 0.65 -7.08 -6.36
N SER A 17 -0.54 -7.62 -6.60
CA SER A 17 -1.13 -7.77 -7.93
C SER A 17 -1.40 -6.42 -8.62
N VAL A 18 -1.89 -5.41 -7.89
CA VAL A 18 -2.09 -4.04 -8.41
C VAL A 18 -0.74 -3.40 -8.74
N ARG A 19 0.26 -3.52 -7.87
CA ARG A 19 1.62 -3.00 -8.12
C ARG A 19 2.26 -3.63 -9.36
N LEU A 20 2.13 -4.94 -9.53
CA LEU A 20 2.65 -5.65 -10.70
C LEU A 20 1.94 -5.22 -12.00
N ARG A 21 0.62 -5.05 -11.99
CA ARG A 21 -0.12 -4.52 -13.15
C ARG A 21 0.32 -3.10 -13.50
N MET A 22 0.52 -2.25 -12.49
CA MET A 22 0.97 -0.88 -12.70
C MET A 22 2.40 -0.85 -13.29
N ALA A 23 3.30 -1.68 -12.78
CA ALA A 23 4.65 -1.82 -13.35
C ALA A 23 4.60 -2.29 -14.82
N ALA A 24 3.81 -3.33 -15.12
CA ALA A 24 3.65 -3.80 -16.49
C ALA A 24 3.05 -2.73 -17.43
N ALA A 25 2.10 -1.92 -16.95
CA ALA A 25 1.55 -0.82 -17.72
C ALA A 25 2.58 0.29 -17.98
N ILE A 26 3.41 0.63 -17.00
CA ILE A 26 4.51 1.59 -17.16
C ILE A 26 5.53 1.08 -18.18
N GLU A 27 5.85 -0.22 -18.17
CA GLU A 27 6.76 -0.84 -19.14
C GLU A 27 6.23 -0.77 -20.58
N VAL A 28 4.92 -0.97 -20.76
CA VAL A 28 4.25 -0.82 -22.06
C VAL A 28 4.27 0.64 -22.55
N GLN A 29 4.31 1.59 -21.61
CA GLN A 29 4.21 3.04 -21.82
C GLN A 29 2.90 3.44 -22.49
N ALA A 30 2.11 4.27 -21.80
CA ALA A 30 0.82 4.70 -22.31
C ALA A 30 0.94 5.51 -23.62
N ASN A 31 2.04 6.24 -23.83
CA ASN A 31 2.30 7.01 -25.06
C ASN A 31 1.14 7.92 -25.50
N GLY A 32 0.40 8.47 -24.53
CA GLY A 32 -0.79 9.31 -24.78
C GLY A 32 -2.10 8.55 -24.99
N ASN A 33 -2.09 7.21 -24.90
CA ASN A 33 -3.30 6.39 -25.02
C ASN A 33 -4.25 6.61 -23.84
N GLU A 34 -5.41 7.21 -24.12
CA GLU A 34 -6.43 7.53 -23.12
C GLU A 34 -6.99 6.31 -22.39
N ALA A 35 -6.88 5.10 -22.96
CA ALA A 35 -7.31 3.87 -22.30
C ALA A 35 -6.56 3.58 -20.99
N PHE A 36 -5.36 4.14 -20.80
CA PHE A 36 -4.56 3.96 -19.59
C PHE A 36 -5.01 4.87 -18.43
N VAL A 37 -5.69 5.98 -18.74
CA VAL A 37 -6.14 6.96 -17.74
C VAL A 37 -7.05 6.32 -16.67
N PRO A 38 -8.15 5.63 -17.01
CA PRO A 38 -9.03 5.03 -15.99
C PRO A 38 -8.32 3.95 -15.18
N PHE A 39 -7.39 3.21 -15.79
CA PHE A 39 -6.58 2.20 -15.12
C PHE A 39 -5.64 2.79 -14.07
N TYR A 40 -4.85 3.78 -14.46
CA TYR A 40 -3.90 4.42 -13.55
C TYR A 40 -4.58 5.12 -12.38
N ILE A 41 -5.73 5.77 -12.62
CA ILE A 41 -6.54 6.34 -11.56
C ILE A 41 -7.04 5.23 -10.61
N ALA A 42 -7.56 4.12 -11.14
CA ALA A 42 -8.04 3.01 -10.33
C ALA A 42 -6.91 2.37 -9.49
N ALA A 43 -5.73 2.17 -10.08
CA ALA A 43 -4.57 1.61 -9.40
C ALA A 43 -4.09 2.53 -8.27
N ALA A 44 -4.03 3.84 -8.52
CA ALA A 44 -3.67 4.82 -7.50
C ALA A 44 -4.70 4.91 -6.37
N ASP A 45 -6.00 4.84 -6.68
CA ASP A 45 -7.06 4.81 -5.66
C ASP A 45 -6.96 3.58 -4.75
N TYR A 46 -6.66 2.41 -5.32
CA TYR A 46 -6.43 1.20 -4.55
C TYR A 46 -5.20 1.33 -3.65
N ILE A 47 -4.08 1.85 -4.18
CA ILE A 47 -2.85 2.05 -3.43
C ILE A 47 -3.06 3.06 -2.29
N ASP A 48 -3.75 4.17 -2.54
CA ASP A 48 -4.07 5.18 -1.52
C ASP A 48 -4.82 4.55 -0.33
N ALA A 49 -5.94 3.88 -0.61
CA ALA A 49 -6.75 3.23 0.42
C ALA A 49 -5.97 2.19 1.23
N THR A 50 -5.15 1.37 0.56
CA THR A 50 -4.34 0.35 1.25
C THR A 50 -3.19 0.95 2.06
N MET A 51 -2.54 2.01 1.58
CA MET A 51 -1.44 2.65 2.29
C MET A 51 -1.90 3.45 3.50
N GLN A 52 -3.05 4.12 3.44
CA GLN A 52 -3.67 4.76 4.60
C GLN A 52 -3.88 3.75 5.72
N ARG A 53 -4.40 2.57 5.40
CA ARG A 53 -4.61 1.50 6.38
C ARG A 53 -3.31 0.94 6.94
N VAL A 54 -2.31 0.67 6.08
CA VAL A 54 -0.99 0.20 6.55
C VAL A 54 -0.38 1.21 7.51
N HIS A 55 -0.52 2.50 7.22
CA HIS A 55 -0.06 3.57 8.09
C HIS A 55 -0.78 3.56 9.45
N GLU A 56 -2.11 3.42 9.48
CA GLU A 56 -2.88 3.28 10.72
C GLU A 56 -2.49 2.03 11.53
N GLN A 57 -2.25 0.90 10.86
CA GLN A 57 -1.81 -0.34 11.49
C GLN A 57 -0.44 -0.19 12.14
N ASP A 58 0.51 0.43 11.45
CA ASP A 58 1.85 0.69 11.97
C ASP A 58 1.82 1.67 13.16
N ILE A 59 0.98 2.71 13.13
CA ILE A 59 0.77 3.60 14.28
C ILE A 59 0.24 2.82 15.49
N LYS A 60 -0.81 2.02 15.30
CA LYS A 60 -1.38 1.18 16.36
C LYS A 60 -0.35 0.22 16.92
N MET A 61 0.44 -0.41 16.06
CA MET A 61 1.52 -1.32 16.45
C MET A 61 2.53 -0.62 17.36
N GLY A 62 3.01 0.58 16.99
CA GLY A 62 3.95 1.34 17.80
C GLY A 62 3.40 1.72 19.17
N GLN A 63 2.14 2.16 19.22
CA GLN A 63 1.44 2.49 20.46
C GLN A 63 1.31 1.26 21.37
N MET A 64 0.83 0.14 20.82
CA MET A 64 0.65 -1.10 21.56
C MET A 64 1.96 -1.69 22.09
N ILE A 65 3.06 -1.59 21.32
CA ILE A 65 4.39 -1.98 21.80
C ILE A 65 4.78 -1.12 23.00
N THR A 66 4.62 0.21 22.90
CA THR A 66 4.95 1.16 23.96
C THR A 66 4.17 0.86 25.25
N ASP A 67 2.87 0.61 25.13
CA ASP A 67 2.00 0.32 26.28
C ASP A 67 2.34 -0.99 26.98
N ARG A 68 2.81 -2.00 26.23
CA ARG A 68 3.08 -3.35 26.75
C ARG A 68 4.45 -3.51 27.42
N VAL A 69 5.46 -2.78 26.95
CA VAL A 69 6.82 -2.91 27.49
C VAL A 69 7.02 -2.06 28.75
N GLY A 70 6.22 -1.00 28.95
CA GLY A 70 6.25 -0.14 30.13
C GLY A 70 7.48 0.77 30.22
N GLU A 71 8.68 0.19 30.12
CA GLU A 71 9.96 0.90 29.97
C GLU A 71 10.61 0.58 28.63
N LEU A 72 10.96 1.64 27.88
CA LEU A 72 11.65 1.51 26.59
C LEU A 72 13.16 1.40 26.83
N ASP A 73 13.75 0.24 26.56
CA ASP A 73 15.21 0.12 26.45
C ASP A 73 15.71 0.72 25.11
N ASP A 74 17.04 0.78 24.95
CA ASP A 74 17.65 1.41 23.76
C ASP A 74 17.28 0.66 22.46
N GLN A 75 17.10 -0.66 22.52
CA GLN A 75 16.74 -1.48 21.36
C GLN A 75 15.30 -1.22 20.92
N ILE A 76 14.37 -1.11 21.87
CA ILE A 76 12.96 -0.80 21.58
C ILE A 76 12.84 0.64 21.07
N ARG A 77 13.56 1.61 21.66
CA ARG A 77 13.56 2.99 21.15
C ARG A 77 14.07 3.07 19.71
N GLN A 78 15.12 2.33 19.39
CA GLN A 78 15.62 2.26 18.02
C GLN A 78 14.56 1.68 17.07
N ALA A 79 13.94 0.55 17.44
CA ALA A 79 12.92 -0.10 16.62
C ALA A 79 11.71 0.81 16.34
N LEU A 80 11.23 1.52 17.36
CA LEU A 80 10.14 2.50 17.21
C LEU A 80 10.57 3.71 16.38
N GLY A 81 11.80 4.21 16.55
CA GLY A 81 12.33 5.29 15.72
C GLY A 81 12.46 4.91 14.24
N GLU A 82 12.85 3.67 13.93
CA GLU A 82 12.87 3.13 12.57
C GLU A 82 11.46 3.01 11.98
N LEU A 83 10.48 2.58 12.78
CA LEU A 83 9.06 2.55 12.40
C LEU A 83 8.56 3.95 12.04
N ASP A 84 8.80 4.95 12.89
CA ASP A 84 8.41 6.34 12.66
C ASP A 84 9.05 6.92 11.40
N ALA A 85 10.36 6.68 11.20
CA ALA A 85 11.07 7.11 10.02
C ALA A 85 10.49 6.49 8.74
N ARG A 86 10.14 5.20 8.78
CA ARG A 86 9.48 4.51 7.65
C ARG A 86 8.10 5.09 7.37
N LEU A 87 7.30 5.37 8.40
CA LEU A 87 5.98 5.97 8.24
C LEU A 87 6.05 7.38 7.63
N ALA A 88 6.96 8.21 8.13
CA ALA A 88 7.20 9.54 7.60
C ALA A 88 7.68 9.48 6.15
N GLY A 89 8.65 8.60 5.85
CA GLY A 89 9.17 8.41 4.50
C GLY A 89 8.10 7.94 3.51
N ALA A 90 7.27 6.96 3.89
CA ALA A 90 6.17 6.47 3.06
C ALA A 90 5.17 7.58 2.72
N LYS A 91 4.82 8.43 3.70
CA LYS A 91 3.91 9.56 3.47
C LYS A 91 4.49 10.58 2.48
N VAL A 92 5.76 10.96 2.66
CA VAL A 92 6.44 11.90 1.76
C VAL A 92 6.47 11.39 0.32
N GLN A 93 6.61 10.09 0.11
CA GLN A 93 6.65 9.49 -1.23
C GLN A 93 5.26 9.26 -1.83
N LEU A 94 4.23 9.08 -0.99
CA LEU A 94 2.86 8.93 -1.43
C LEU A 94 2.27 10.24 -1.96
N GLU A 95 2.63 11.39 -1.38
CA GLU A 95 2.09 12.70 -1.76
C GLU A 95 2.29 13.05 -3.26
N PRO A 96 3.50 12.97 -3.86
CA PRO A 96 3.69 13.21 -5.28
C PRO A 96 2.94 12.23 -6.18
N PHE A 97 2.81 10.97 -5.75
CA PHE A 97 2.07 9.95 -6.49
C PHE A 97 0.57 10.27 -6.56
N LEU A 98 -0.03 10.69 -5.43
CA LEU A 98 -1.44 11.08 -5.39
C LEU A 98 -1.68 12.40 -6.14
N ALA A 99 -0.75 13.35 -6.08
CA ALA A 99 -0.84 14.57 -6.89
C ALA A 99 -0.87 14.24 -8.39
N ALA A 100 -0.04 13.30 -8.85
CA ALA A 100 -0.04 12.88 -10.25
C ALA A 100 -1.33 12.13 -10.65
N ARG A 101 -1.95 11.39 -9.73
CA ARG A 101 -3.30 10.80 -9.95
C ARG A 101 -4.34 11.90 -10.14
N ASP A 102 -4.26 12.95 -9.33
CA ASP A 102 -5.22 14.05 -9.41
C ASP A 102 -5.03 14.86 -10.70
N ASP A 103 -3.79 15.07 -11.14
CA ASP A 103 -3.49 15.60 -12.48
C ASP A 103 -4.08 14.73 -13.60
N LEU A 104 -4.03 13.38 -13.49
CA LEU A 104 -4.69 12.49 -14.46
C LEU A 104 -6.20 12.68 -14.50
N ARG A 105 -6.85 12.92 -13.35
CA ARG A 105 -8.29 13.16 -13.29
C ARG A 105 -8.67 14.47 -13.97
N GLU A 106 -7.84 15.49 -13.81
CA GLU A 106 -8.11 16.83 -14.36
C GLU A 106 -7.76 16.94 -15.84
N ARG A 107 -6.64 16.35 -16.26
CA ARG A 107 -6.02 16.58 -17.57
C ARG A 107 -6.01 15.36 -18.48
N GLY A 108 -6.45 14.20 -18.00
CA GLY A 108 -6.54 12.97 -18.81
C GLY A 108 -5.19 12.55 -19.40
N SER A 109 -5.18 12.26 -20.69
CA SER A 109 -4.00 11.73 -21.40
C SER A 109 -2.78 12.65 -21.36
N GLU A 110 -2.97 13.96 -21.25
CA GLU A 110 -1.86 14.91 -21.17
C GLU A 110 -0.98 14.72 -19.93
N ALA A 111 -1.52 14.15 -18.86
CA ALA A 111 -0.82 13.90 -17.60
C ALA A 111 -0.20 12.50 -17.49
N LEU A 112 -0.41 11.61 -18.48
CA LEU A 112 0.06 10.21 -18.44
C LEU A 112 1.54 10.08 -18.15
N LYS A 113 2.39 10.83 -18.86
CA LYS A 113 3.84 10.77 -18.66
C LYS A 113 4.26 11.22 -17.25
N GLY A 114 3.59 12.23 -16.71
CA GLY A 114 3.84 12.71 -15.35
C GLY A 114 3.46 11.66 -14.31
N PHE A 115 2.30 11.01 -14.50
CA PHE A 115 1.87 9.91 -13.66
C PHE A 115 2.83 8.72 -13.70
N GLU A 116 3.23 8.24 -14.87
CA GLU A 116 4.13 7.10 -15.02
C GLU A 116 5.47 7.33 -14.30
N GLN A 117 6.01 8.55 -14.40
CA GLN A 117 7.23 8.92 -13.69
C GLN A 117 7.08 8.92 -12.17
N ALA A 118 5.96 9.48 -11.66
CA ALA A 118 5.67 9.49 -10.23
C ALA A 118 5.40 8.08 -9.69
N ALA A 119 4.64 7.27 -10.44
CA ALA A 119 4.31 5.89 -10.11
C ALA A 119 5.54 4.98 -10.09
N GLN A 120 6.48 5.17 -11.02
CA GLN A 120 7.77 4.47 -11.01
C GLN A 120 8.58 4.84 -9.76
N THR A 121 8.74 6.15 -9.50
CA THR A 121 9.48 6.66 -8.33
C THR A 121 8.92 6.08 -7.02
N TYR A 122 7.60 6.12 -6.87
CA TYR A 122 6.92 5.53 -5.73
C TYR A 122 7.14 4.02 -5.63
N SER A 123 7.01 3.29 -6.74
CA SER A 123 7.21 1.83 -6.76
C SER A 123 8.64 1.44 -6.34
N ASP A 124 9.64 2.15 -6.84
CA ASP A 124 11.04 1.95 -6.50
C ASP A 124 11.29 2.18 -5.01
N PHE A 125 10.71 3.25 -4.46
CA PHE A 125 10.78 3.52 -3.03
C PHE A 125 10.20 2.37 -2.19
N ILE A 126 9.01 1.88 -2.55
CA ILE A 126 8.36 0.81 -1.79
C ILE A 126 9.18 -0.49 -1.87
N VAL A 127 9.74 -0.84 -3.04
CA VAL A 127 10.63 -2.02 -3.17
C VAL A 127 11.86 -1.89 -2.30
N ALA A 128 12.49 -0.71 -2.26
CA ALA A 128 13.71 -0.48 -1.51
C ALA A 128 13.48 -0.41 0.02
N ASN A 129 12.33 0.08 0.49
CA ASN A 129 12.14 0.47 1.89
C ASN A 129 11.09 -0.33 2.66
N MET A 130 10.13 -1.00 2.01
CA MET A 130 9.04 -1.70 2.70
C MET A 130 9.23 -3.22 2.79
N GLY A 131 10.40 -3.75 2.45
CA GLY A 131 10.70 -5.18 2.60
C GLY A 131 11.14 -5.60 4.02
N HIS A 132 11.50 -4.66 4.89
CA HIS A 132 12.07 -4.93 6.22
C HIS A 132 11.14 -4.43 7.33
N HIS A 133 10.39 -5.33 7.95
CA HIS A 133 9.64 -5.06 9.19
C HIS A 133 10.32 -5.68 10.43
N GLY A 134 11.64 -5.90 10.40
CA GLY A 134 12.31 -6.84 11.32
C GLY A 134 12.03 -6.58 12.80
N ALA A 135 12.51 -5.46 13.35
CA ALA A 135 12.55 -5.28 14.80
C ALA A 135 11.16 -5.10 15.44
N THR A 136 10.27 -4.28 14.86
CA THR A 136 8.92 -4.08 15.44
C THR A 136 8.01 -5.27 15.23
N ASN A 137 8.09 -5.98 14.10
CA ASN A 137 7.33 -7.22 13.92
C ASN A 137 7.77 -8.31 14.90
N ASP A 138 9.08 -8.45 15.14
CA ASP A 138 9.60 -9.39 16.13
C ASP A 138 9.13 -9.06 17.55
N LEU A 139 9.03 -7.77 17.89
CA LEU A 139 8.45 -7.31 19.16
C LEU A 139 6.95 -7.64 19.22
N SER A 140 6.19 -7.34 18.16
CA SER A 140 4.76 -7.64 18.09
C SER A 140 4.48 -9.13 18.24
N VAL A 141 5.25 -10.00 17.58
CA VAL A 141 5.10 -11.47 17.72
C VAL A 141 5.27 -11.94 19.16
N LYS A 142 6.15 -11.29 19.94
CA LYS A 142 6.39 -11.64 21.35
C LYS A 142 5.34 -11.06 22.30
N LEU A 143 4.83 -9.86 21.99
CA LEU A 143 4.01 -9.07 22.91
C LEU A 143 2.50 -9.22 22.68
N PHE A 144 2.08 -9.52 21.45
CA PHE A 144 0.67 -9.45 21.04
C PHE A 144 -0.03 -10.80 21.17
N THR A 145 -1.24 -10.77 21.73
CA THR A 145 -2.20 -11.87 21.74
C THR A 145 -2.96 -11.93 20.41
N PRO A 146 -3.72 -13.00 20.11
CA PRO A 146 -4.58 -13.02 18.93
C PRO A 146 -5.54 -11.83 18.83
N ASP A 147 -6.14 -11.41 19.95
CA ASP A 147 -7.07 -10.28 20.00
C ASP A 147 -6.37 -8.95 19.67
N ASP A 148 -5.10 -8.81 20.04
CA ASP A 148 -4.26 -7.66 19.66
C ASP A 148 -4.02 -7.60 18.16
N TRP A 149 -3.78 -8.76 17.53
CA TRP A 149 -3.62 -8.84 16.08
C TRP A 149 -4.92 -8.49 15.35
N GLU A 150 -6.07 -8.91 15.88
CA GLU A 150 -7.38 -8.54 15.33
C GLU A 150 -7.66 -7.04 15.46
N TYR A 151 -7.42 -6.48 16.65
CA TYR A 151 -7.55 -5.05 16.91
C TYR A 151 -6.62 -4.20 16.02
N MET A 152 -5.33 -4.59 15.94
CA MET A 152 -4.33 -3.89 15.13
C MET A 152 -4.68 -3.96 13.66
N ALA A 153 -5.03 -5.16 13.14
CA ALA A 153 -5.40 -5.33 11.74
C ALA A 153 -6.61 -4.48 11.36
N GLY A 154 -7.59 -4.31 12.27
CA GLY A 154 -8.71 -3.39 12.10
C GLY A 154 -9.57 -3.67 10.88
N ILE A 155 -9.63 -4.93 10.43
CA ILE A 155 -10.32 -5.30 9.18
C ILE A 155 -11.82 -5.42 9.45
N SER A 156 -12.59 -4.47 8.92
CA SER A 156 -14.06 -4.53 8.91
C SER A 156 -14.59 -5.10 7.59
N ASP A 157 -15.83 -5.59 7.61
CA ASP A 157 -16.50 -6.09 6.41
C ASP A 157 -16.77 -4.98 5.38
N GLU A 158 -17.10 -3.78 5.86
CA GLU A 158 -17.25 -2.58 5.04
C GLU A 158 -15.94 -2.25 4.31
N GLN A 159 -14.81 -2.26 5.04
CA GLN A 159 -13.50 -2.03 4.45
C GLN A 159 -13.15 -3.12 3.44
N SER A 160 -13.41 -4.38 3.77
CA SER A 160 -13.12 -5.50 2.85
C SER A 160 -13.93 -5.38 1.55
N ALA A 161 -15.19 -4.96 1.64
CA ALA A 161 -16.03 -4.71 0.47
C ALA A 161 -15.53 -3.52 -0.35
N HIS A 162 -15.10 -2.44 0.31
CA HIS A 162 -14.52 -1.27 -0.37
C HIS A 162 -13.21 -1.62 -1.09
N ASP A 163 -12.28 -2.33 -0.44
CA ASP A 163 -11.03 -2.79 -1.05
C ASP A 163 -11.28 -3.71 -2.24
N GLU A 164 -12.30 -4.58 -2.16
CA GLU A 164 -12.70 -5.44 -3.27
C GLU A 164 -13.29 -4.65 -4.44
N GLN A 165 -14.10 -3.63 -4.18
CA GLN A 165 -14.62 -2.74 -5.24
C GLN A 165 -13.49 -2.00 -5.95
N LEU A 166 -12.54 -1.44 -5.20
CA LEU A 166 -11.37 -0.78 -5.77
C LEU A 166 -10.52 -1.75 -6.59
N PHE A 167 -10.27 -2.95 -6.07
CA PHE A 167 -9.52 -3.98 -6.79
C PHE A 167 -10.21 -4.38 -8.10
N ASN A 168 -11.51 -4.64 -8.06
CA ASN A 168 -12.29 -4.99 -9.24
C ASN A 168 -12.29 -3.87 -10.29
N ARG A 169 -12.27 -2.60 -9.85
CA ARG A 169 -12.11 -1.46 -10.75
C ARG A 169 -10.75 -1.47 -11.44
N VAL A 170 -9.66 -1.79 -10.74
CA VAL A 170 -8.33 -1.94 -11.36
C VAL A 170 -8.35 -3.01 -12.44
N VAL A 171 -8.94 -4.18 -12.13
CA VAL A 171 -9.03 -5.29 -13.08
C VAL A 171 -9.88 -4.91 -14.30
N ALA A 172 -11.05 -4.30 -14.08
CA ALA A 172 -11.99 -3.94 -15.14
C ALA A 172 -11.48 -2.81 -16.06
N THR A 173 -10.53 -2.00 -15.60
CA THR A 173 -9.99 -0.87 -16.37
C THR A 173 -8.67 -1.19 -17.04
N MET A 174 -8.10 -2.38 -16.81
CA MET A 174 -6.79 -2.77 -17.34
C MET A 174 -6.76 -2.64 -18.88
N PRO A 175 -5.83 -1.85 -19.45
CA PRO A 175 -5.79 -1.61 -20.88
C PRO A 175 -5.25 -2.83 -21.62
N GLU A 176 -5.66 -2.97 -22.89
CA GLU A 176 -5.14 -4.03 -23.75
C GLU A 176 -3.62 -3.96 -23.89
N GLY A 177 -2.97 -5.12 -23.93
CA GLY A 177 -1.51 -5.23 -24.05
C GLY A 177 -0.74 -5.18 -22.73
N VAL A 178 -1.39 -4.85 -21.60
CA VAL A 178 -0.79 -5.01 -20.27
C VAL A 178 -0.93 -6.46 -19.82
N ALA A 179 0.21 -7.11 -19.57
CA ALA A 179 0.23 -8.49 -19.11
C ALA A 179 -0.39 -8.64 -17.73
N GLU A 180 -1.16 -9.71 -17.53
CA GLU A 180 -1.57 -10.11 -16.19
C GLU A 180 -0.35 -10.58 -15.39
N PRO A 181 -0.20 -10.19 -14.12
CA PRO A 181 0.85 -10.70 -13.27
C PRO A 181 0.70 -12.21 -13.12
N THR A 182 1.75 -12.97 -13.42
CA THR A 182 1.84 -14.38 -13.02
C THR A 182 2.09 -14.47 -11.52
N ASP A 183 1.31 -15.30 -10.83
CA ASP A 183 1.41 -15.51 -9.37
C ASP A 183 2.82 -15.91 -8.89
#